data_AF-A0A094M293-F1
#
_entry.id   AF-A0A094M293-F1
#
_cell.length_a   1.000
_cell.length_b   1.000
_cell.length_c   1.000
_cell.angle_alpha   90.00
_cell.angle_beta   90.00
_cell.angle_gamma   90.00
#
_symmetry.space_group_name_H-M   'P 1'
#
loop_
_entity.id
_entity.type
_entity.pdbx_description
1 polymer ?
#
loop_
_entity_poly.entity_id
_entity_poly.type
_entity_poly.pdbx_seq_one_letter_code
_entity_poly.pdbx_strand_id
1 'polypeptide(L)'
;MKKWAVMLFYTIGVAAVTYVSFRLALFGIFEATQFPNRLFLFGLTLLLFGTLAIGAGARKYIFSVSNNKQERTKLQASFLLCTVAAIWVTIWFLV
;
A
#
# COMPACT_ATOMS: atom_id res chain seq x y z
N MET A 1 -11.57 18.97 7.43
CA MET A 1 -10.70 19.02 6.22
C MET A 1 -9.42 18.19 6.34
N LYS A 2 -8.62 18.28 7.41
CA LYS A 2 -7.33 17.54 7.54
C LYS A 2 -7.43 16.00 7.39
N LYS A 3 -8.54 15.39 7.81
CA LYS A 3 -8.68 13.92 7.80
C LYS A 3 -8.74 13.29 6.39
N TRP A 4 -9.40 13.96 5.44
CA TRP A 4 -9.56 13.48 4.07
C TRP A 4 -8.27 13.58 3.26
N ALA A 5 -7.49 14.65 3.47
CA ALA A 5 -6.19 14.80 2.81
C ALA A 5 -5.22 13.69 3.20
N VAL A 6 -5.12 13.35 4.49
CA VAL A 6 -4.27 12.24 4.96
C VAL A 6 -4.71 10.91 4.37
N MET A 7 -6.02 10.69 4.26
CA MET A 7 -6.56 9.48 3.66
C MET A 7 -6.25 9.39 2.17
N LEU A 8 -6.35 10.50 1.42
CA LEU A 8 -5.94 10.56 0.02
C LEU A 8 -4.44 10.27 -0.16
N PHE A 9 -3.58 10.91 0.63
CA PHE A 9 -2.13 10.65 0.58
C PHE A 9 -1.81 9.19 0.91
N TYR A 10 -2.50 8.60 1.88
CA TYR A 10 -2.38 7.19 2.19
C TYR A 10 -2.78 6.31 1.01
N THR A 11 -3.95 6.55 0.40
CA THR A 11 -4.45 5.75 -0.73
C THR A 11 -3.54 5.86 -1.95
N ILE A 12 -3.04 7.07 -2.27
CA ILE A 12 -2.06 7.27 -3.34
C ILE A 12 -0.76 6.53 -3.03
N GLY A 13 -0.28 6.59 -1.79
CA GLY A 13 0.92 5.85 -1.35
C GLY A 13 0.75 4.34 -1.51
N VAL A 14 -0.39 3.79 -1.10
CA VAL A 14 -0.72 2.36 -1.29
C VAL A 14 -0.72 2.00 -2.76
N ALA A 15 -1.41 2.79 -3.60
CA ALA A 15 -1.47 2.55 -5.04
C ALA A 15 -0.09 2.59 -5.70
N ALA A 16 0.72 3.61 -5.38
CA ALA A 16 2.06 3.77 -5.93
C ALA A 16 3.00 2.62 -5.53
N VAL A 17 3.05 2.27 -4.23
CA VAL A 17 3.87 1.15 -3.75
C VAL A 17 3.42 -0.15 -4.40
N THR A 18 2.11 -0.40 -4.46
CA THR A 18 1.56 -1.62 -5.07
C THR A 18 1.91 -1.67 -6.55
N TYR A 19 1.65 -0.60 -7.30
CA TYR A 19 1.88 -0.53 -8.75
C TYR A 19 3.36 -0.77 -9.09
N VAL A 20 4.26 -0.02 -8.47
CA VAL A 20 5.70 -0.12 -8.75
C VAL A 20 6.23 -1.50 -8.35
N SER A 21 5.83 -2.02 -7.20
CA SER A 21 6.29 -3.33 -6.73
C SER A 21 5.83 -4.47 -7.64
N PHE A 22 4.54 -4.49 -8.00
CA PHE A 22 4.01 -5.49 -8.91
C PHE A 22 4.61 -5.36 -10.30
N ARG A 23 4.76 -4.13 -10.82
CA ARG A 23 5.41 -3.91 -12.12
C ARG A 23 6.83 -4.48 -12.12
N LEU A 24 7.65 -4.17 -11.12
CA LEU A 24 9.03 -4.69 -11.03
C LEU A 24 9.07 -6.21 -10.86
N ALA A 25 8.12 -6.77 -10.10
CA ALA A 25 8.00 -8.23 -9.97
C ALA A 25 7.61 -8.90 -11.29
N LEU A 26 6.62 -8.38 -12.01
CA LEU A 26 6.16 -8.91 -13.30
C LEU A 26 7.23 -8.77 -14.37
N PHE A 27 7.90 -7.62 -14.48
CA PHE A 27 9.07 -7.45 -15.36
C PHE A 27 10.15 -8.48 -15.04
N GLY A 28 10.41 -8.72 -13.74
CA GLY A 28 11.36 -9.72 -13.29
C GLY A 28 10.97 -11.17 -13.60
N ILE A 29 9.68 -11.46 -13.79
CA ILE A 29 9.18 -12.79 -14.18
C ILE A 29 9.19 -12.96 -15.70
N PHE A 30 8.69 -11.98 -16.45
CA PHE A 30 8.44 -12.13 -17.88
C PHE A 30 9.64 -11.82 -18.78
N GLU A 31 10.53 -10.92 -18.37
CA GLU A 31 11.65 -10.49 -19.22
C GLU A 31 13.00 -11.12 -18.84
N ALA A 32 13.04 -11.90 -17.76
CA ALA A 32 14.29 -12.43 -17.23
C ALA A 32 14.56 -13.87 -17.68
N THR A 33 15.77 -14.11 -18.17
CA THR A 33 16.26 -15.44 -18.55
C THR A 33 16.64 -16.31 -17.34
N GLN A 34 16.83 -15.70 -16.18
CA GLN A 34 17.18 -16.38 -14.92
C GLN A 34 16.31 -15.85 -13.78
N PHE A 35 15.74 -16.77 -13.00
CA PHE A 35 14.85 -16.47 -11.88
C PHE A 35 15.33 -17.18 -10.61
N PRO A 36 15.29 -16.54 -9.42
CA PRO A 36 14.85 -15.17 -9.16
C PRO A 36 15.91 -14.13 -9.55
N ASN A 37 15.47 -13.00 -10.11
CA ASN A 37 16.38 -11.89 -10.46
C ASN A 37 16.31 -10.74 -9.44
N ARG A 38 17.25 -9.79 -9.58
CA ARG A 38 17.31 -8.61 -8.69
C ARG A 38 16.04 -7.75 -8.74
N LEU A 39 15.41 -7.61 -9.91
CA LEU A 39 14.20 -6.81 -10.07
C LEU A 39 13.00 -7.41 -9.32
N PHE A 40 12.84 -8.73 -9.39
CA PHE A 40 11.81 -9.47 -8.69
C PHE A 40 12.01 -9.38 -7.17
N LEU A 41 13.23 -9.62 -6.69
CA LEU A 41 13.56 -9.50 -5.26
C LEU A 41 13.37 -8.06 -4.77
N PHE A 42 13.74 -7.06 -5.58
CA PHE A 42 13.53 -5.66 -5.23
C PHE A 42 12.04 -5.30 -5.21
N GLY A 43 11.23 -5.78 -6.16
CA GLY A 43 9.78 -5.61 -6.16
C GLY A 43 9.12 -6.19 -4.90
N LEU A 44 9.50 -7.41 -4.50
CA LEU A 44 9.04 -8.03 -3.24
C LEU A 44 9.46 -7.22 -2.01
N THR A 45 10.72 -6.78 -1.97
CA THR A 45 11.27 -6.01 -0.87
C THR A 45 10.54 -4.67 -0.73
N LEU A 46 10.33 -3.97 -1.85
CA LEU A 46 9.60 -2.71 -1.89
C LEU A 46 8.14 -2.90 -1.44
N LEU A 47 7.49 -4.00 -1.84
CA LEU A 47 6.14 -4.31 -1.41
C LEU A 47 6.08 -4.46 0.11
N LEU A 48 6.97 -5.29 0.68
CA LEU A 48 7.07 -5.53 2.13
C LEU A 48 7.35 -4.26 2.93
N PHE A 49 8.45 -3.57 2.63
CA PHE A 49 8.84 -2.38 3.39
C PHE A 49 7.91 -1.19 3.12
N GLY A 50 7.40 -1.05 1.90
CA GLY A 50 6.43 -0.01 1.55
C GLY A 50 5.10 -0.19 2.28
N THR A 51 4.55 -1.41 2.32
CA THR A 51 3.33 -1.68 3.12
C THR A 51 3.55 -1.48 4.60
N LEU A 52 4.70 -1.90 5.14
CA LEU A 52 5.03 -1.67 6.55
C LEU A 52 5.13 -0.18 6.89
N ALA A 53 5.81 0.62 6.06
CA ALA A 53 5.96 2.06 6.26
C ALA A 53 4.59 2.77 6.22
N ILE A 54 3.76 2.45 5.22
CA ILE A 54 2.42 3.01 5.07
C ILE A 54 1.50 2.58 6.23
N GLY A 55 1.54 1.31 6.62
CA GLY A 55 0.78 0.78 7.76
C GLY A 55 1.17 1.42 9.09
N ALA A 56 2.48 1.60 9.33
CA ALA A 56 2.99 2.29 10.51
C ALA A 56 2.54 3.76 10.55
N GLY A 57 2.59 4.46 9.41
CA GLY A 57 2.10 5.83 9.27
C GLY A 57 0.60 5.95 9.58
N ALA A 58 -0.23 5.08 9.00
CA ALA A 58 -1.66 5.06 9.27
C ALA A 58 -1.97 4.73 10.73
N ARG A 59 -1.28 3.75 11.32
CA ARG A 59 -1.44 3.42 12.75
C ARG A 59 -1.12 4.63 13.63
N LYS A 60 0.02 5.29 13.40
CA LYS A 60 0.42 6.48 14.16
C LYS A 60 -0.63 7.59 14.04
N TYR A 61 -1.15 7.82 12.84
CA TYR A 61 -2.21 8.79 12.59
C TYR A 61 -3.51 8.45 13.35
N ILE A 62 -4.01 7.22 13.25
CA ILE A 62 -5.25 6.79 13.92
C ILE A 62 -5.16 6.97 15.43
N PHE A 63 -4.02 6.59 16.03
CA PHE A 63 -3.80 6.77 17.46
C PHE A 63 -3.69 8.24 17.88
N SER A 64 -3.16 9.11 17.02
CA SER A 64 -3.07 10.56 17.27
C SER A 64 -4.39 11.30 17.16
N VAL A 65 -5.35 10.81 16.36
CA VAL A 65 -6.58 11.55 16.02
C VAL A 65 -7.71 11.33 17.02
N SER A 66 -7.79 10.17 17.65
CA SER A 66 -8.83 9.88 18.63
C SER A 66 -8.27 9.01 19.74
N ASN A 67 -8.70 9.25 20.97
CA ASN A 67 -8.42 8.36 22.10
C ASN A 67 -9.56 7.35 22.36
N ASN A 68 -10.70 7.52 21.67
CA ASN A 68 -11.83 6.60 21.77
C ASN A 68 -11.57 5.35 20.93
N LYS A 69 -11.66 4.18 21.56
CA LYS A 69 -11.46 2.88 20.90
C LYS A 69 -12.45 2.66 19.74
N GLN A 70 -13.71 3.06 19.88
CA GLN A 70 -14.73 2.85 18.86
C GLN A 70 -14.47 3.70 17.60
N GLU A 71 -14.04 4.95 17.78
CA GLU A 71 -13.65 5.81 16.65
C GLU A 71 -12.38 5.32 15.95
N ARG A 72 -11.39 4.82 16.71
CA ARG A 72 -10.18 4.20 16.15
C ARG A 72 -10.53 2.99 15.28
N THR A 73 -11.41 2.11 15.74
CA THR A 73 -11.85 0.94 14.96
C THR A 73 -12.56 1.36 13.67
N LYS A 74 -13.42 2.39 13.73
CA LYS A 74 -14.09 2.92 12.54
C LYS A 74 -13.09 3.46 11.52
N LEU A 75 -12.08 4.23 11.97
CA LEU A 75 -11.01 4.73 11.11
C LEU A 75 -10.18 3.59 10.51
N GLN A 76 -9.79 2.60 11.31
CA GLN A 76 -9.06 1.42 10.82
C GLN A 76 -9.82 0.70 9.72
N ALA A 77 -11.13 0.49 9.89
CA ALA A 77 -11.98 -0.12 8.87
C ALA A 77 -11.98 0.70 7.57
N SER A 78 -12.08 2.05 7.67
CA SER A 78 -12.01 2.91 6.49
C SER A 78 -10.65 2.83 5.78
N PHE A 79 -9.53 2.82 6.52
CA PHE A 79 -8.19 2.66 5.94
C PHE A 79 -8.05 1.30 5.23
N LEU A 80 -8.55 0.21 5.85
CA LEU A 80 -8.58 -1.13 5.25
C LEU A 80 -9.37 -1.16 3.95
N LEU A 81 -10.59 -0.60 3.93
CA LEU A 81 -11.41 -0.54 2.73
C LEU A 81 -10.71 0.23 1.60
N CYS A 82 -10.08 1.38 1.92
CA CYS A 82 -9.32 2.14 0.96
C CYS A 82 -8.10 1.38 0.42
N THR A 83 -7.42 0.60 1.27
CA THR A 83 -6.30 -0.24 0.84
C THR A 83 -6.74 -1.32 -0.12
N VAL A 84 -7.81 -2.05 0.22
CA VAL A 84 -8.36 -3.11 -0.65
C VAL A 84 -8.80 -2.53 -1.99
N ALA A 85 -9.55 -1.41 -1.96
CA ALA A 85 -9.98 -0.72 -3.17
C ALA A 85 -8.80 -0.23 -4.02
N ALA A 86 -7.79 0.39 -3.41
CA ALA A 86 -6.61 0.86 -4.11
C ALA A 86 -5.84 -0.29 -4.76
N ILE A 87 -5.62 -1.39 -4.03
CA ILE A 87 -4.93 -2.57 -4.55
C ILE A 87 -5.74 -3.18 -5.71
N TRP A 88 -7.05 -3.33 -5.55
CA TRP A 88 -7.93 -3.88 -6.60
C TRP A 88 -7.85 -3.07 -7.89
N VAL A 89 -8.04 -1.75 -7.79
CA VAL A 89 -7.92 -0.83 -8.93
C VAL A 89 -6.53 -0.91 -9.55
N THR A 90 -5.49 -0.91 -8.73
CA THR A 90 -4.10 -0.95 -9.19
C THR A 90 -3.79 -2.24 -9.95
N ILE A 91 -4.26 -3.39 -9.46
CA ILE A 91 -4.10 -4.68 -10.14
C ILE A 91 -4.87 -4.68 -11.46
N TRP A 92 -6.09 -4.12 -11.49
CA TRP A 92 -6.88 -4.04 -12.72
C TRP A 92 -6.23 -3.19 -13.81
N PHE A 93 -5.45 -2.17 -13.44
CA PHE A 93 -4.63 -1.39 -14.39
C PHE A 93 -3.31 -2.07 -14.79
N LEU A 94 -2.91 -3.12 -14.09
CA LEU A 94 -1.66 -3.87 -14.32
C LEU A 94 -1.86 -5.12 -15.19
N VAL A 95 -3.06 -5.69 -15.17
CA VAL A 95 -3.52 -6.80 -16.03
C VAL A 95 -4.01 -6.24 -17.37
#